data_AF-A0A955VEQ9-F1
#
_entry.id   AF-A0A955VEQ9-F1
#
_cell.length_a   1.000
_cell.length_b   1.000
_cell.length_c   1.000
_cell.angle_alpha   90.00
_cell.angle_beta   90.00
_cell.angle_gamma   90.00
#
_symmetry.space_group_name_H-M   'P 1'
#
loop_
_entity.id
_entity.type
_entity.pdbx_description
1 polymer ?
#
loop_
_entity_poly.entity_id
_entity_poly.type
_entity_poly.pdbx_seq_one_letter_code
_entity_poly.pdbx_strand_id
1 'polypeptide(L)'
;GALSMAVGEVVSVGSQRDTELADIARERRELAAMPARELEELVQIYIDKGLTPALARQVAVELTEKDALAVHVAEELGITEQTRARPLQAGASSAAAFAVGAALPLAAVALAPAAWRVGL
;
A
#
# COMPACT_ATOMS: atom_id res chain seq x y z
N GLY A 1 14.17 13.31 -15.94
CA GLY A 1 14.50 12.95 -14.55
C GLY A 1 13.24 12.89 -13.71
N ALA A 2 12.89 13.98 -13.02
CA ALA A 2 11.74 14.03 -12.10
C ALA A 2 10.40 13.57 -12.73
N LEU A 3 10.08 14.02 -13.95
CA LEU A 3 8.87 13.58 -14.65
C LEU A 3 8.83 12.06 -14.87
N SER A 4 9.94 11.48 -15.33
CA SER A 4 10.06 10.04 -15.56
C SER A 4 9.91 9.24 -14.26
N MET A 5 10.47 9.75 -13.15
CA MET A 5 10.30 9.17 -11.81
C MET A 5 8.83 9.20 -11.37
N ALA A 6 8.17 10.35 -11.50
CA ALA A 6 6.75 10.47 -11.18
C ALA A 6 5.88 9.51 -11.98
N VAL A 7 6.04 9.49 -13.31
CA VAL A 7 5.22 8.63 -14.19
C VAL A 7 5.48 7.16 -13.91
N GLY A 8 6.75 6.76 -13.76
CA GLY A 8 7.11 5.38 -13.45
C GLY A 8 6.48 4.90 -12.15
N GLU A 9 6.53 5.73 -11.11
CA GLU A 9 5.96 5.41 -9.80
C GLU A 9 4.43 5.36 -9.82
N VAL A 10 3.77 6.30 -10.51
CA VAL A 10 2.30 6.30 -10.68
C VAL A 10 1.84 5.01 -11.37
N VAL A 11 2.58 4.55 -12.38
CA VAL A 11 2.26 3.29 -13.06
C VAL A 11 2.48 2.10 -12.12
N SER A 12 3.62 2.03 -11.44
CA SER A 12 3.96 0.91 -10.54
C SER A 12 2.97 0.77 -9.38
N VAL A 13 2.75 1.84 -8.63
CA VAL A 13 1.80 1.87 -7.49
C VAL A 13 0.36 1.80 -8.00
N GLY A 14 0.09 2.30 -9.22
CA GLY A 14 -1.19 2.12 -9.90
C GLY A 14 -1.53 0.64 -10.10
N SER A 15 -0.58 -0.15 -10.60
CA SER A 15 -0.78 -1.60 -10.73
C SER A 15 -1.03 -2.29 -9.39
N GLN A 16 -0.32 -1.89 -8.32
CA GLN A 16 -0.58 -2.40 -6.96
C GLN A 16 -2.00 -2.08 -6.51
N ARG A 17 -2.46 -0.84 -6.70
CA ARG A 17 -3.83 -0.43 -6.37
C ARG A 17 -4.87 -1.26 -7.14
N ASP A 18 -4.61 -1.54 -8.41
CA ASP A 18 -5.53 -2.34 -9.22
C ASP A 18 -5.60 -3.79 -8.72
N THR A 19 -4.48 -4.36 -8.25
CA THR A 19 -4.45 -5.66 -7.54
C THR A 19 -5.24 -5.60 -6.23
N GLU A 20 -5.02 -4.59 -5.38
CA GLU A 20 -5.77 -4.40 -4.12
C GLU A 20 -7.28 -4.35 -4.38
N LEU A 21 -7.72 -3.61 -5.41
CA LEU A 21 -9.13 -3.51 -5.78
C LEU A 21 -9.70 -4.84 -6.28
N ALA A 22 -8.91 -5.61 -7.04
CA ALA A 22 -9.31 -6.94 -7.50
C ALA A 22 -9.46 -7.93 -6.35
N ASP A 23 -8.57 -7.88 -5.36
CA ASP A 23 -8.62 -8.71 -4.15
C ASP A 23 -9.81 -8.32 -3.27
N ILE A 24 -10.06 -7.03 -3.02
CA ILE A 24 -11.26 -6.57 -2.29
C ILE A 24 -12.54 -7.01 -3.00
N ALA A 25 -12.56 -6.97 -4.33
CA ALA A 25 -13.72 -7.43 -5.10
C ALA A 25 -13.91 -8.95 -5.01
N ARG A 26 -12.83 -9.73 -4.88
CA ARG A 26 -12.88 -11.18 -4.65
C ARG A 26 -13.43 -11.47 -3.26
N GLU A 27 -12.87 -10.83 -2.24
CA GLU A 27 -13.28 -10.95 -0.84
C GLU A 27 -14.78 -10.70 -0.66
N ARG A 28 -15.29 -9.63 -1.28
CA ARG A 28 -16.72 -9.32 -1.26
C ARG A 28 -17.59 -10.45 -1.84
N ARG A 29 -17.10 -11.17 -2.85
CA ARG A 29 -17.83 -12.30 -3.45
C ARG A 29 -17.77 -13.52 -2.53
N GLU A 30 -16.63 -13.76 -1.90
CA GLU A 30 -16.40 -14.87 -0.96
C GLU A 30 -17.29 -14.72 0.28
N LEU A 31 -17.30 -13.54 0.91
CA LEU A 31 -18.22 -13.19 2.00
C LEU A 31 -19.71 -13.38 1.65
N ALA A 32 -20.09 -13.11 0.40
CA ALA A 32 -21.47 -13.31 -0.06
C ALA A 32 -21.79 -14.79 -0.34
N ALA A 33 -20.83 -15.55 -0.86
CA ALA A 33 -21.03 -16.93 -1.29
C ALA A 33 -20.86 -17.94 -0.14
N MET A 34 -19.95 -17.69 0.79
CA MET A 34 -19.52 -18.65 1.81
C MET A 34 -19.30 -17.99 3.18
N PRO A 35 -20.26 -17.22 3.73
CA PRO A 35 -20.07 -16.43 4.96
C PRO A 35 -19.63 -17.27 6.18
N ALA A 36 -20.11 -18.51 6.29
CA ALA A 36 -19.70 -19.40 7.37
C ALA A 36 -18.24 -19.84 7.26
N ARG A 37 -17.73 -20.00 6.03
CA ARG A 37 -16.33 -20.33 5.78
C ARG A 37 -15.44 -19.15 6.12
N GLU A 38 -15.77 -17.96 5.62
CA GLU A 38 -15.02 -16.73 5.91
C GLU A 38 -14.93 -16.48 7.41
N LEU A 39 -16.02 -16.69 8.16
CA LEU A 39 -15.98 -16.59 9.62
C LEU A 39 -14.95 -17.57 10.23
N GLU A 40 -14.89 -18.83 9.79
CA GLU A 40 -13.89 -19.78 10.28
C GLU A 40 -12.46 -19.38 9.90
N GLU A 41 -12.26 -18.79 8.72
CA GLU A 41 -10.95 -18.26 8.31
C GLU A 41 -10.52 -17.12 9.25
N LEU A 42 -11.41 -16.18 9.56
CA LEU A 42 -11.14 -15.11 10.52
C LEU A 42 -10.89 -15.62 11.94
N VAL A 43 -11.61 -16.65 12.38
CA VAL A 43 -11.33 -17.33 13.66
C VAL A 43 -9.91 -17.90 13.68
N GLN A 44 -9.50 -18.58 12.60
CA GLN A 44 -8.17 -19.15 12.53
C GLN A 44 -7.08 -18.08 12.56
N ILE A 45 -7.28 -16.95 11.87
CA ILE A 45 -6.35 -15.80 11.92
C ILE A 45 -6.14 -15.32 13.36
N TYR A 46 -7.22 -15.19 14.14
CA TYR A 46 -7.10 -14.76 15.53
C TYR A 46 -6.45 -15.81 16.44
N ILE A 47 -6.68 -17.11 16.18
CA ILE A 47 -5.96 -18.20 16.86
C ILE A 47 -4.46 -18.09 16.56
N ASP A 48 -4.07 -17.88 15.31
CA ASP A 48 -2.68 -17.75 14.88
C ASP A 48 -2.00 -16.52 15.49
N LYS A 49 -2.78 -15.48 15.81
CA LYS A 49 -2.35 -14.30 16.58
C LYS A 49 -2.22 -14.55 18.09
N GLY A 50 -2.58 -15.74 18.57
CA GLY A 50 -2.40 -16.18 19.95
C GLY A 50 -3.65 -16.10 20.83
N LEU A 51 -4.84 -15.89 20.25
CA LEU A 51 -6.09 -15.96 21.03
C LEU A 51 -6.46 -17.43 21.28
N THR A 52 -7.14 -17.69 22.40
CA THR A 52 -7.75 -19.00 22.61
C THR A 52 -8.89 -19.20 21.58
N PRO A 53 -9.20 -20.45 21.17
CA PRO A 53 -10.26 -20.69 20.17
C PRO A 53 -11.61 -20.08 20.55
N ALA A 54 -11.96 -20.09 21.83
CA ALA A 54 -13.20 -19.48 22.32
C ALA A 54 -13.21 -17.95 22.15
N LEU A 55 -12.09 -17.28 22.49
CA LEU A 55 -11.98 -15.83 22.35
C LEU A 55 -11.87 -15.42 20.87
N ALA A 56 -11.11 -16.16 20.07
CA ALA A 56 -10.99 -15.93 18.64
C ALA A 56 -12.35 -15.98 17.93
N ARG A 57 -13.20 -16.97 18.27
CA ARG A 57 -14.58 -17.02 17.76
C ARG A 57 -15.42 -15.83 18.17
N GLN A 58 -15.36 -15.42 19.44
CA GLN A 58 -16.10 -14.25 19.91
C GLN A 58 -15.67 -12.98 19.17
N VAL A 59 -14.36 -12.75 19.04
CA VAL A 59 -13.82 -11.58 18.34
C VAL A 59 -14.21 -11.60 16.86
N ALA A 60 -14.07 -12.73 16.18
CA ALA A 60 -14.43 -12.85 14.78
C ALA A 60 -15.91 -12.53 14.56
N VAL A 61 -16.83 -13.11 15.35
CA VAL A 61 -18.28 -12.84 15.24
C VAL A 61 -18.59 -11.35 15.42
N GLU A 62 -18.10 -10.74 16.50
CA GLU A 62 -18.38 -9.33 16.82
C GLU A 62 -17.84 -8.37 15.73
N LEU A 63 -16.67 -8.67 15.16
CA LEU A 63 -16.09 -7.84 14.09
C LEU A 63 -16.78 -8.07 12.74
N THR A 64 -17.15 -9.30 12.42
CA THR A 64 -17.94 -9.64 11.22
C THR A 64 -19.30 -8.94 11.24
N GLU A 65 -19.99 -8.90 12.40
CA GLU A 65 -21.26 -8.20 12.56
C GLU A 65 -21.15 -6.69 12.33
N LYS A 66 -20.03 -6.09 12.72
CA LYS A 66 -19.77 -4.66 12.53
C LYS A 66 -19.46 -4.33 11.07
N ASP A 67 -18.49 -5.01 10.48
CA ASP A 67 -18.09 -4.84 9.08
C ASP A 67 -17.18 -6.00 8.63
N ALA A 68 -17.79 -7.07 8.12
CA ALA A 68 -17.09 -8.24 7.62
C ALA A 68 -16.05 -7.90 6.54
N LEU A 69 -16.40 -7.03 5.58
CA LEU A 69 -15.47 -6.71 4.50
C LEU A 69 -14.26 -5.94 5.04
N ALA A 70 -14.47 -4.96 5.92
CA ALA A 70 -13.37 -4.18 6.45
C ALA A 70 -12.40 -5.02 7.30
N VAL A 71 -12.92 -5.97 8.11
CA VAL A 71 -12.05 -6.83 8.92
C VAL A 71 -11.25 -7.80 8.03
N HIS A 72 -11.87 -8.47 7.06
CA HIS A 72 -11.15 -9.38 6.16
C HIS A 72 -10.11 -8.65 5.31
N VAL A 73 -10.45 -7.48 4.76
CA VAL A 73 -9.50 -6.65 3.99
C VAL A 73 -8.30 -6.21 4.83
N ALA A 74 -8.48 -5.94 6.12
CA ALA A 74 -7.40 -5.57 7.01
C ALA A 74 -6.57 -6.79 7.49
N GLU A 75 -7.25 -7.88 7.85
CA GLU A 75 -6.67 -9.05 8.51
C GLU A 75 -6.01 -10.01 7.51
N GLU A 76 -6.61 -10.21 6.34
CA GLU A 76 -6.13 -11.15 5.32
C GLU A 76 -5.30 -10.48 4.24
N LEU A 77 -5.78 -9.35 3.71
CA LEU A 77 -5.10 -8.65 2.62
C LEU A 77 -4.06 -7.65 3.11
N GLY A 78 -4.05 -7.33 4.42
CA GLY A 78 -3.16 -6.31 5.00
C GLY A 78 -3.44 -4.88 4.48
N ILE A 79 -4.60 -4.65 3.88
CA ILE A 79 -4.98 -3.36 3.30
C ILE A 79 -5.68 -2.53 4.38
N THR A 80 -4.97 -1.49 4.81
CA THR A 80 -5.42 -0.51 5.81
C THR A 80 -5.33 0.89 5.20
N GLU A 81 -5.84 1.91 5.88
CA GLU A 81 -5.71 3.30 5.42
C GLU A 81 -4.25 3.75 5.24
N GLN A 82 -3.34 3.17 6.03
CA GLN A 82 -1.89 3.46 6.00
C GLN A 82 -1.16 2.68 4.92
N THR A 83 -1.59 1.46 4.61
CA THR A 83 -0.90 0.56 3.65
C THR A 83 -1.47 0.63 2.24
N ARG A 84 -2.69 1.17 2.06
CA ARG A 84 -3.35 1.29 0.75
C ARG A 84 -2.47 2.03 -0.26
N ALA A 85 -2.40 1.51 -1.49
CA ALA A 85 -1.67 2.12 -2.59
C ALA A 85 -2.20 3.52 -2.97
N ARG A 86 -1.31 4.51 -2.99
CA ARG A 86 -1.61 5.93 -3.33
C ARG A 86 -0.74 6.44 -4.50
N PRO A 87 -1.08 6.11 -5.75
CA PRO A 87 -0.20 6.32 -6.91
C PRO A 87 0.25 7.77 -7.12
N LEU A 88 -0.67 8.73 -6.99
CA LEU A 88 -0.35 10.15 -7.21
C LEU A 88 0.58 10.70 -6.12
N GLN A 89 0.39 10.28 -4.87
CA GLN A 89 1.25 10.66 -3.76
C GLN A 89 2.66 10.07 -3.93
N ALA A 90 2.75 8.80 -4.33
CA ALA A 90 4.01 8.13 -4.62
C ALA A 90 4.77 8.80 -5.79
N GLY A 91 4.06 9.13 -6.87
CA GLY A 91 4.64 9.88 -8.00
C GLY A 91 5.16 11.26 -7.63
N ALA A 92 4.36 12.04 -6.90
CA ALA A 92 4.75 13.39 -6.48
C ALA A 92 5.96 13.37 -5.53
N SER A 93 5.97 12.46 -4.55
CA SER A 93 7.10 12.30 -3.63
C SER A 93 8.37 11.86 -4.35
N SER A 94 8.27 10.95 -5.31
CA SER A 94 9.41 10.50 -6.15
C SER A 94 9.99 11.63 -7.01
N ALA A 95 9.14 12.43 -7.66
CA ALA A 95 9.60 13.58 -8.42
C ALA A 95 10.27 14.64 -7.54
N ALA A 96 9.70 14.91 -6.36
CA ALA A 96 10.27 15.86 -5.40
C ALA A 96 11.64 15.38 -4.88
N ALA A 97 11.74 14.11 -4.48
CA ALA A 97 13.01 13.52 -4.03
C ALA A 97 14.08 13.58 -5.12
N PHE A 98 13.73 13.25 -6.37
CA PHE A 98 14.65 13.38 -7.50
C PHE A 98 15.09 14.83 -7.72
N ALA A 99 14.15 15.79 -7.69
CA ALA A 99 14.46 17.20 -7.91
C ALA A 99 15.40 17.75 -6.84
N VAL A 100 15.14 17.44 -5.57
CA VAL A 100 16.02 17.82 -4.44
C VAL A 100 17.39 17.16 -4.57
N GLY A 101 17.44 15.87 -4.87
CA GLY A 101 18.70 15.15 -5.07
C GLY A 101 19.52 15.70 -6.23
N ALA A 102 18.87 16.09 -7.33
CA ALA A 102 19.51 16.69 -8.50
C ALA A 102 19.96 18.14 -8.26
N ALA A 103 19.34 18.87 -7.33
CA ALA A 103 19.70 20.25 -7.04
C ALA A 103 21.13 20.37 -6.50
N LEU A 104 21.61 19.40 -5.72
CA LEU A 104 22.95 19.41 -5.13
C LEU A 104 24.08 19.39 -6.18
N PRO A 105 24.16 18.43 -7.12
CA PRO A 105 25.19 18.46 -8.16
C PRO A 105 25.04 19.65 -9.12
N LEU A 106 23.81 20.10 -9.39
CA LEU A 106 23.58 21.30 -10.22
C LEU A 106 24.11 22.57 -9.54
N ALA A 107 23.86 22.73 -8.23
CA ALA A 107 24.40 23.82 -7.44
C ALA A 107 25.93 23.78 -7.38
N ALA A 108 26.52 22.59 -7.21
CA ALA A 108 27.96 22.40 -7.21
C ALA A 108 28.61 22.91 -8.52
N VAL A 109 28.04 22.56 -9.69
CA VAL A 109 28.52 23.05 -10.99
C VAL A 109 28.26 24.54 -11.18
N ALA A 110 27.09 25.04 -10.79
CA ALA A 110 26.72 26.44 -10.96
C ALA A 110 27.60 27.40 -10.14
N LEU A 111 28.02 26.98 -8.94
CA LEU A 111 28.86 27.77 -8.03
C LEU A 111 30.36 27.54 -8.23
N ALA A 112 30.77 26.45 -8.91
CA ALA A 112 32.18 26.17 -9.18
C ALA A 112 32.81 27.29 -10.05
N PRO A 113 34.03 27.76 -9.72
CA PRO A 113 34.78 28.70 -10.56
C PRO A 113 34.95 28.18 -11.99
N ALA A 114 34.99 29.08 -12.98
CA ALA A 114 35.15 28.71 -14.39
C ALA A 114 36.41 27.87 -14.65
N ALA A 115 37.49 28.13 -13.91
CA ALA A 115 38.75 27.37 -14.00
C ALA A 115 38.64 25.89 -13.60
N TRP A 116 37.58 25.50 -12.88
CA TRP A 116 37.35 24.13 -12.41
C TRP A 116 36.30 23.40 -13.26
N ARG A 117 35.65 24.09 -14.20
CA ARG A 117 34.67 23.49 -15.11
C ARG A 117 35.43 22.89 -16.29
N VAL A 118 35.09 21.65 -16.66
CA VAL A 118 35.60 21.05 -17.90
C VAL A 118 35.03 21.87 -19.07
N GLY A 119 35.90 22.44 -19.89
CA GLY A 119 35.49 23.20 -21.08
C GLY A 119 34.75 22.32 -22.09
N LEU A 120 33.76 22.90 -22.78
CA LEU A 120 33.07 22.27 -23.92
C LEU A 120 33.98 22.22 -25.15
#